data_AF-A0A9P0ZIP8-F1
#
_entry.id   AF-A0A9P0ZIP8-F1
#
_cell.length_a   1.000
_cell.length_b   1.000
_cell.length_c   1.000
_cell.angle_alpha   90.00
_cell.angle_beta   90.00
_cell.angle_gamma   90.00
#
_symmetry.space_group_name_H-M   'P 1'
#
loop_
_entity.id
_entity.type
_entity.pdbx_description
1 polymer ?
#
loop_
_entity_poly.entity_id
_entity_poly.type
_entity_poly.pdbx_seq_one_letter_code
_entity_poly.pdbx_strand_id
1 'polypeptide(L)'
;MLQIVVEETVVVETVGLRTLLHLEEDDDRTWWVDSGATSHMYKDRRWFEKLTPVDDGSTVMMGDKSSQPICGFGVVSLTFTSGRAIKLSDVLFVPRLSKNLVS
;
A
#
# COMPACT_ATOMS: atom_id res chain seq x y z
N MET A 1 -0.59 4.23 -18.25
CA MET A 1 -0.94 3.85 -16.87
C MET A 1 0.12 4.49 -15.98
N LEU A 2 -0.24 5.56 -15.29
CA LEU A 2 0.70 6.38 -14.52
C LEU A 2 1.12 5.58 -13.28
N GLN A 3 2.40 5.21 -13.21
CA GLN A 3 3.03 4.69 -12.01
C GLN A 3 3.55 5.89 -11.21
N ILE A 4 2.84 6.28 -10.15
CA ILE A 4 3.34 7.25 -9.18
C ILE A 4 4.02 6.46 -8.07
N VAL A 5 5.36 6.35 -8.16
CA VAL A 5 6.19 6.08 -6.99
C VAL A 5 6.28 7.40 -6.25
N VAL A 6 5.73 7.49 -5.04
CA VAL A 6 5.92 8.67 -4.19
C VAL A 6 7.31 8.57 -3.59
N GLU A 7 8.30 8.94 -4.37
CA GLU A 7 9.55 9.45 -3.83
C GLU A 7 9.56 10.95 -4.14
N GLU A 8 10.30 11.77 -3.41
CA GLU A 8 10.80 12.99 -4.04
C GLU A 8 11.50 12.57 -5.34
N THR A 9 10.77 12.80 -6.44
CA THR A 9 10.91 12.37 -7.83
C THR A 9 12.28 11.80 -8.25
N VAL A 10 12.36 10.54 -8.70
CA VAL A 10 12.97 10.05 -9.98
C VAL A 10 12.72 8.54 -10.12
N VAL A 11 12.04 8.10 -11.20
CA VAL A 11 12.49 6.91 -11.95
C VAL A 11 12.42 7.22 -13.44
N VAL A 12 13.62 7.54 -13.93
CA VAL A 12 14.23 7.32 -15.25
C VAL A 12 13.40 6.48 -16.22
N GLU A 13 13.31 6.97 -17.46
CA GLU A 13 12.83 6.24 -18.63
C GLU A 13 13.47 4.84 -18.74
N THR A 14 12.69 3.85 -19.14
CA THR A 14 13.17 2.46 -19.23
C THR A 14 14.06 2.29 -20.46
N VAL A 15 15.34 1.97 -20.24
CA VAL A 15 16.11 1.11 -21.15
C VAL A 15 16.85 0.05 -20.32
N GLY A 16 16.26 -1.15 -20.23
CA GLY A 16 17.03 -2.39 -20.40
C GLY A 16 17.81 -3.04 -19.24
N LEU A 17 17.56 -2.76 -17.95
CA LEU A 17 18.41 -3.34 -16.87
C LEU A 17 17.72 -3.85 -15.59
N ARG A 18 16.38 -3.99 -15.58
CA ARG A 18 15.63 -4.36 -14.36
C ARG A 18 15.63 -5.84 -13.95
N THR A 19 16.41 -6.71 -14.59
CA THR A 19 16.33 -8.17 -14.34
C THR A 19 17.39 -8.74 -13.39
N LEU A 20 18.49 -8.04 -13.04
CA LEU A 20 19.65 -8.74 -12.44
C LEU A 20 20.16 -8.29 -11.07
N LEU A 21 19.60 -7.25 -10.45
CA LEU A 21 20.00 -6.88 -9.09
C LEU A 21 18.75 -6.38 -8.36
N HIS A 22 18.11 -7.28 -7.61
CA HIS A 22 17.42 -6.99 -6.34
C HIS A 22 16.77 -8.29 -5.86
N LEU A 23 17.60 -9.12 -5.25
CA LEU A 23 17.13 -10.15 -4.34
C LEU A 23 16.52 -9.42 -3.14
N GLU A 24 15.21 -9.56 -2.98
CA GLU A 24 14.43 -9.30 -1.77
C GLU A 24 14.66 -7.92 -1.13
N GLU A 25 14.19 -6.86 -1.77
CA GLU A 25 13.83 -5.64 -1.03
C GLU A 25 12.43 -5.81 -0.43
N ASP A 26 12.33 -5.51 0.86
CA ASP A 26 11.18 -5.58 1.76
C ASP A 26 9.91 -4.95 1.13
N ASP A 27 9.18 -5.72 0.30
CA ASP A 27 7.92 -5.34 -0.38
C ASP A 27 6.85 -4.86 0.61
N ASP A 28 7.03 -5.11 1.90
CA ASP A 28 6.15 -4.66 2.96
C ASP A 28 6.13 -3.13 3.11
N ARG A 29 7.15 -2.41 2.61
CA ARG A 29 7.25 -0.94 2.74
C ARG A 29 6.88 -0.16 1.48
N THR A 30 6.67 -0.83 0.35
CA THR A 30 6.36 -0.15 -0.90
C THR A 30 4.87 0.21 -0.97
N TRP A 31 4.58 1.45 -1.33
CA TRP A 31 3.22 1.96 -1.54
C TRP A 31 3.00 2.37 -2.99
N TRP A 32 1.78 2.14 -3.48
CA TRP A 32 1.36 2.52 -4.82
C TRP A 32 0.23 3.52 -4.71
N VAL A 33 0.40 4.70 -5.31
CA VAL A 33 -0.71 5.65 -5.45
C VAL A 33 -1.55 5.20 -6.63
N ASP A 34 -2.82 4.94 -6.38
CA ASP A 34 -3.78 4.47 -7.37
C ASP A 34 -5.04 5.33 -7.34
N SER A 35 -5.16 6.23 -8.32
CA SER A 35 -6.34 7.09 -8.46
C SER A 35 -7.63 6.32 -8.78
N GLY A 36 -7.52 5.03 -9.14
CA GLY A 36 -8.64 4.12 -9.33
C GLY A 36 -9.04 3.37 -8.06
N ALA A 37 -8.23 3.43 -6.99
CA ALA A 37 -8.60 2.89 -5.69
C ALA A 37 -9.64 3.79 -5.02
N THR A 38 -10.51 3.19 -4.21
CA THR A 38 -11.53 3.91 -3.43
C THR A 38 -11.17 4.07 -1.96
N SER A 39 -10.09 3.42 -1.52
CA SER A 39 -9.64 3.42 -0.12
C SER A 39 -8.14 3.14 -0.04
N HIS A 40 -7.49 3.69 0.98
CA HIS A 40 -6.13 3.29 1.33
C HIS A 40 -6.15 1.87 1.92
N MET A 41 -5.23 1.01 1.50
CA MET A 41 -5.19 -0.40 1.91
C MET A 41 -3.78 -0.83 2.25
N TYR A 42 -3.64 -1.56 3.35
CA TYR A 42 -2.35 -2.00 3.84
C TYR A 42 -2.37 -3.45 4.34
N LYS A 43 -1.31 -4.21 4.02
CA LYS A 43 -1.23 -5.65 4.29
C LYS A 43 -0.64 -6.02 5.64
N ASP A 44 0.18 -5.17 6.25
CA ASP A 44 0.89 -5.48 7.50
C ASP A 44 0.33 -4.70 8.70
N ARG A 45 -0.18 -5.44 9.68
CA ARG A 45 -0.73 -4.91 10.95
C ARG A 45 0.25 -4.01 11.70
N ARG A 46 1.56 -4.27 11.59
CA ARG A 46 2.62 -3.63 12.40
C ARG A 46 2.70 -2.12 12.18
N TRP A 47 2.23 -1.64 11.04
CA TRP A 47 2.31 -0.23 10.66
C TRP A 47 1.07 0.59 11.06
N PHE A 48 0.06 -0.07 11.62
CA PHE A 48 -1.10 0.61 12.16
C PHE A 48 -0.81 1.10 13.58
N GLU A 49 -0.74 2.42 13.75
CA GLU A 49 -0.68 3.07 15.07
C GLU A 49 -1.93 2.74 15.89
N LYS A 50 -3.07 2.74 15.22
CA LYS A 50 -4.36 2.32 15.77
C LYS A 50 -5.03 1.43 14.74
N LEU A 51 -5.52 0.28 15.17
CA LEU A 51 -6.37 -0.58 14.35
C LEU A 51 -7.62 -0.92 15.17
N THR A 52 -8.78 -0.72 14.55
CA THR A 52 -10.04 -1.29 14.99
C THR A 52 -10.25 -2.59 14.19
N PRO A 53 -10.19 -3.78 14.83
CA PRO A 53 -10.44 -5.03 14.15
C PRO A 53 -11.91 -5.14 13.71
N VAL A 54 -12.14 -5.81 12.59
CA VAL A 54 -13.47 -6.08 12.03
C VAL A 54 -13.57 -7.57 11.71
N ASP A 55 -14.69 -8.18 12.11
CA ASP A 55 -15.01 -9.59 11.87
C ASP A 55 -16.51 -9.74 11.52
N ASP A 56 -17.00 -8.87 10.65
CA ASP A 56 -18.40 -8.84 10.20
C ASP A 56 -18.60 -9.44 8.80
N GLY A 57 -17.53 -10.03 8.23
CA GLY A 57 -17.52 -10.56 6.87
C GLY A 57 -17.30 -9.52 5.77
N SER A 58 -16.98 -8.27 6.11
CA SER A 58 -16.65 -7.24 5.12
C SER A 58 -15.48 -7.65 4.21
N THR A 59 -15.61 -7.35 2.92
CA THR A 59 -14.58 -7.64 1.91
C THR A 59 -14.36 -6.44 0.99
N VAL A 60 -13.13 -6.30 0.48
CA VAL A 60 -12.82 -5.38 -0.61
C VAL A 60 -12.77 -6.13 -1.95
N MET A 61 -13.34 -5.53 -2.99
CA MET A 61 -13.22 -6.03 -4.36
C MET A 61 -11.94 -5.51 -5.01
N MET A 62 -11.18 -6.42 -5.59
CA MET A 62 -9.91 -6.15 -6.28
C MET A 62 -10.14 -5.91 -7.78
N GLY A 63 -9.14 -5.32 -8.45
CA GLY A 63 -9.20 -5.07 -9.90
C GLY A 63 -9.32 -6.34 -10.76
N ASP A 64 -8.90 -7.49 -10.23
CA ASP A 64 -9.02 -8.81 -10.88
C ASP A 64 -10.36 -9.51 -10.58
N LYS A 65 -11.33 -8.79 -9.99
CA LYS A 65 -12.64 -9.28 -9.54
C LYS A 65 -12.60 -10.29 -8.39
N SER A 66 -11.42 -10.56 -7.81
CA SER A 66 -11.34 -11.28 -6.54
C SER A 66 -11.83 -10.40 -5.39
N SER A 67 -12.19 -11.04 -4.27
CA SER A 67 -12.48 -10.35 -3.02
C SER A 67 -11.51 -10.77 -1.94
N GLN A 68 -11.11 -9.81 -1.09
CA GLN A 68 -10.25 -10.06 0.06
C GLN A 68 -10.94 -9.58 1.34
N PRO A 69 -10.81 -10.32 2.45
CA PRO A 69 -11.41 -9.92 3.72
C PRO A 69 -10.76 -8.66 4.27
N ILE A 70 -11.59 -7.76 4.79
CA ILE A 70 -11.14 -6.60 5.58
C ILE A 70 -11.07 -7.06 7.03
N CYS A 71 -9.86 -7.08 7.59
CA CYS A 71 -9.64 -7.52 8.98
C CYS A 71 -9.67 -6.36 9.98
N GLY A 72 -9.83 -5.13 9.50
CA GLY A 72 -9.94 -3.94 10.32
C GLY A 72 -9.70 -2.66 9.52
N PHE A 73 -9.77 -1.54 10.22
CA PHE A 73 -9.41 -0.24 9.68
C PHE A 73 -8.71 0.61 10.74
N GLY A 74 -7.91 1.58 10.30
CA GLY A 74 -7.07 2.28 11.26
C GLY A 74 -6.26 3.43 10.69
N VAL A 75 -5.24 3.78 11.44
CA VAL A 75 -4.35 4.92 11.16
C VAL A 75 -2.94 4.40 10.91
N VAL A 76 -2.36 4.81 9.78
CA VAL A 76 -0.98 4.49 9.39
C VAL A 76 -0.21 5.78 9.18
N SER A 77 1.03 5.83 9.68
CA SER A 77 1.94 6.94 9.39
C SER A 77 3.00 6.51 8.38
N LEU A 78 3.09 7.27 7.30
CA LEU A 78 4.12 7.13 6.27
C LEU A 78 5.23 8.11 6.58
N THR A 79 6.43 7.61 6.85
CA THR A 79 7.61 8.44 7.03
C THR A 79 8.46 8.36 5.77
N PHE A 80 8.66 9.51 5.12
CA PHE A 80 9.53 9.63 3.96
C PHE A 80 11.00 9.66 4.39
N THR A 81 11.89 9.34 3.46
CA THR A 81 13.34 9.45 3.65
C THR A 81 13.79 10.88 4.00
N SER A 82 13.02 11.89 3.60
CA SER A 82 13.21 13.30 4.00
C SER A 82 12.91 13.59 5.48
N GLY A 83 12.39 12.60 6.23
CA GLY A 83 11.96 12.75 7.62
C GLY A 83 10.56 13.35 7.78
N ARG A 84 9.93 13.78 6.68
CA ARG A 84 8.52 14.19 6.70
C ARG A 84 7.63 12.98 6.97
N ALA A 85 6.57 13.17 7.74
CA ALA A 85 5.55 12.16 7.96
C ALA A 85 4.18 12.63 7.46
N ILE A 86 3.41 11.70 6.89
CA ILE A 86 1.98 11.88 6.57
C ILE A 86 1.21 10.80 7.32
N LYS A 87 0.10 11.20 7.94
CA LYS A 87 -0.81 10.29 8.62
C LYS A 87 -2.02 10.02 7.72
N LEU A 88 -2.25 8.76 7.39
CA LEU A 88 -3.43 8.28 6.68
C LEU A 88 -4.43 7.74 7.71
N SER A 89 -5.66 8.25 7.68
CA SER A 89 -6.79 7.69 8.42
C SER A 89 -7.57 6.71 7.55
N ASP A 90 -8.43 5.92 8.19
CA ASP A 90 -9.38 5.03 7.52
C ASP A 90 -8.73 4.03 6.56
N VAL A 91 -7.48 3.65 6.87
CA VAL A 91 -6.71 2.66 6.09
C VAL A 91 -7.30 1.28 6.37
N LEU A 92 -7.65 0.54 5.33
CA LEU A 92 -8.14 -0.82 5.46
C LEU A 92 -6.98 -1.80 5.69
N PHE A 93 -7.13 -2.67 6.68
CA PHE A 93 -6.20 -3.76 6.92
C PHE A 93 -6.65 -5.00 6.13
N VAL A 94 -5.87 -5.35 5.11
CA VAL A 94 -6.17 -6.45 4.16
C VAL A 94 -4.92 -7.34 4.04
N PRO A 95 -4.78 -8.38 4.88
CA PRO A 95 -3.54 -9.17 4.97
C PRO A 95 -3.11 -9.86 3.67
N ARG A 96 -4.08 -10.16 2.79
CA ARG A 96 -3.88 -10.88 1.54
C ARG A 96 -3.69 -9.96 0.33
N LEU A 97 -3.38 -8.70 0.58
CA LEU A 97 -3.16 -7.70 -0.45
C LEU A 97 -1.76 -7.87 -1.07
N SER A 98 -1.69 -7.89 -2.40
CA SER A 98 -0.41 -8.03 -3.11
C SER A 98 0.44 -6.76 -3.10
N LYS A 99 -0.19 -5.58 -2.96
CA LYS A 99 0.46 -4.27 -3.00
C LYS A 99 -0.27 -3.30 -2.09
N ASN A 100 0.46 -2.56 -1.26
CA ASN A 100 -0.13 -1.50 -0.46
C ASN A 100 -0.59 -0.34 -1.35
N LEU A 101 -1.79 0.18 -1.10
CA LEU A 101 -2.43 1.18 -1.96
C LEU A 101 -2.73 2.46 -1.18
N VAL A 102 -2.44 3.60 -1.80
CA VAL A 102 -2.93 4.91 -1.39
C VAL A 102 -3.91 5.39 -2.46
N SER A 103 -5.17 5.58 -2.07
CA SER A 103 -6.18 6.26 -2.89
C SER A 103 -5.93 7.76 -3.00
#